data_AF-A0A2P2IBD1-F1
#
_entry.id   AF-A0A2P2IBD1-F1
#
_cell.length_a   1.000
_cell.length_b   1.000
_cell.length_c   1.000
_cell.angle_alpha   90.00
_cell.angle_beta   90.00
_cell.angle_gamma   90.00
#
_symmetry.space_group_name_H-M   'P 1'
#
loop_
_entity.id
_entity.type
_entity.pdbx_description
1 polymer ?
#
loop_
_entity_poly.entity_id
_entity_poly.type
_entity_poly.pdbx_seq_one_letter_code
_entity_poly.pdbx_strand_id
1 'polypeptide(L)'
;ENSKSVSRHRIQAQVTFEEYYVHMLLKQFDKMMILKRISHCSRFTRCVSSTPVERNLDFGLERSKMTGAQIQEVMQLPPLRRARPFSVEFQPFSFGVPPTDERYSIDEIRFRSKSKGLLEVVHDMDALAQYSPSTWRRLFDERSGSTVWPFGSGVWSKLEWVLPGMDSKDVVSLFEGNSNLFWVERFGKELGMSDVWVKQCGNSHTGSFKDLGMTVLVSQVKRLIRKRVKNANGLEIQAVGCASTGDTSAALAAYCAAASIPAIVFLPANKISIPQLIQPIANNAVVISIDTDFDGCMGIIKQVVEEYPIYLANSMNPLRLEGQKT
;
A
#
# COMPACT_ATOMS: atom_id res chain seq x y z
N GLU A 1 21.01 -14.09 71.38
CA GLU A 1 20.09 -13.00 71.80
C GLU A 1 19.37 -12.50 70.57
N ASN A 2 18.09 -12.89 70.41
CA ASN A 2 16.91 -12.01 70.58
C ASN A 2 16.84 -10.86 69.55
N SER A 3 15.75 -10.56 68.85
CA SER A 3 14.47 -11.20 68.52
C SER A 3 13.67 -10.13 67.74
N LYS A 4 12.90 -10.55 66.72
CA LYS A 4 11.58 -9.99 66.24
C LYS A 4 11.54 -8.51 65.77
N SER A 5 10.68 -8.04 64.87
CA SER A 5 9.67 -8.51 63.89
C SER A 5 9.12 -7.22 63.25
N VAL A 6 8.66 -7.16 61.99
CA VAL A 6 7.25 -6.99 61.55
C VAL A 6 7.35 -6.47 60.09
N SER A 7 7.09 -7.24 59.04
CA SER A 7 5.82 -7.65 58.39
C SER A 7 5.28 -6.71 57.28
N ARG A 8 5.19 -7.29 56.06
CA ARG A 8 4.12 -7.20 55.03
C ARG A 8 3.79 -5.84 54.38
N HIS A 9 3.92 -5.77 53.04
CA HIS A 9 2.87 -5.66 51.99
C HIS A 9 3.59 -5.51 50.61
N ARG A 10 3.48 -6.48 49.67
CA ARG A 10 2.68 -6.42 48.41
C ARG A 10 3.01 -5.14 47.59
N ILE A 11 3.46 -5.17 46.32
CA ILE A 11 2.75 -5.68 45.13
C ILE A 11 3.75 -5.95 44.00
N GLN A 12 3.49 -7.07 43.35
CA GLN A 12 3.99 -7.59 42.08
C GLN A 12 3.64 -6.61 40.93
N ALA A 13 4.65 -6.06 40.24
CA ALA A 13 4.45 -5.35 38.97
C ALA A 13 5.73 -5.43 38.14
N GLN A 14 5.97 -6.61 37.58
CA GLN A 14 6.85 -6.81 36.45
C GLN A 14 6.06 -6.37 35.20
N VAL A 15 5.88 -5.05 35.06
CA VAL A 15 5.30 -4.46 33.85
C VAL A 15 6.46 -4.20 32.89
N THR A 16 6.41 -4.91 31.77
CA THR A 16 7.43 -5.00 30.72
C THR A 16 7.71 -3.64 30.10
N PHE A 17 9.00 -3.33 29.95
CA PHE A 17 9.55 -2.09 29.37
C PHE A 17 9.07 -1.78 27.92
N GLU A 18 8.40 -2.72 27.25
CA GLU A 18 7.83 -2.55 25.90
C GLU A 18 6.55 -1.69 25.87
N GLU A 19 5.71 -1.74 26.92
CA GLU A 19 4.44 -0.99 26.94
C GLU A 19 4.64 0.52 26.95
N TYR A 20 5.76 1.01 27.53
CA TYR A 20 6.01 2.44 27.71
C TYR A 20 6.33 3.16 26.40
N TYR A 21 7.05 2.51 25.48
CA TYR A 21 7.41 3.08 24.18
C TYR A 21 6.23 3.15 23.22
N VAL A 22 5.40 2.10 23.22
CA VAL A 22 4.15 2.07 22.43
C VAL A 22 3.22 3.18 22.92
N HIS A 23 3.00 3.30 24.23
CA HIS A 23 2.17 4.37 24.80
C HIS A 23 2.69 5.79 24.54
N MET A 24 4.02 5.97 24.42
CA MET A 24 4.66 7.25 24.08
C MET A 24 4.51 7.60 22.58
N LEU A 25 4.70 6.63 21.68
CA LEU A 25 4.47 6.79 20.24
C LEU A 25 3.00 7.08 19.93
N LEU A 26 2.08 6.51 20.72
CA LEU A 26 0.65 6.76 20.61
C LEU A 26 0.23 8.11 21.16
N LYS A 27 0.85 8.58 22.25
CA LYS A 27 0.73 9.99 22.66
C LYS A 27 1.25 10.93 21.58
N GLN A 28 2.21 10.53 20.75
CA GLN A 28 2.62 11.32 19.58
C GLN A 28 1.59 11.24 18.43
N PHE A 29 0.91 10.11 18.24
CA PHE A 29 -0.16 9.95 17.26
C PHE A 29 -1.42 10.77 17.64
N ASP A 30 -1.86 10.69 18.90
CA ASP A 30 -2.92 11.53 19.46
C ASP A 30 -2.50 13.00 19.51
N LYS A 31 -1.23 13.30 19.86
CA LYS A 31 -0.71 14.67 19.74
C LYS A 31 -0.64 15.15 18.29
N MET A 32 -0.41 14.31 17.29
CA MET A 32 -0.46 14.71 15.87
C MET A 32 -1.89 15.05 15.43
N MET A 33 -2.89 14.31 15.91
CA MET A 33 -4.31 14.66 15.75
C MET A 33 -4.70 15.94 16.51
N ILE A 34 -4.12 16.17 17.70
CA ILE A 34 -4.36 17.34 18.57
C ILE A 34 -3.51 18.56 18.18
N LEU A 35 -2.40 18.41 17.46
CA LEU A 35 -1.50 19.49 17.02
C LEU A 35 -2.15 20.40 15.96
N LYS A 36 -3.36 20.08 15.50
CA LYS A 36 -4.27 21.03 14.87
C LYS A 36 -4.82 22.11 15.82
N ARG A 37 -4.48 22.09 17.12
CA ARG A 37 -5.07 23.04 18.09
C ARG A 37 -4.15 23.72 19.10
N ILE A 38 -2.89 23.34 19.32
CA ILE A 38 -2.06 24.02 20.33
C ILE A 38 -0.61 24.12 19.85
N SER A 39 -0.23 25.32 19.41
CA SER A 39 1.16 25.76 19.32
C SER A 39 1.69 26.05 20.73
N HIS A 40 3.01 25.89 20.91
CA HIS A 40 3.81 26.12 22.12
C HIS A 40 3.86 24.97 23.14
N CYS A 41 4.91 24.14 23.07
CA CYS A 41 5.88 23.99 24.17
C CYS A 41 7.04 23.07 23.78
N SER A 42 8.25 23.47 24.16
CA SER A 42 9.56 22.91 23.84
C SER A 42 9.97 21.75 24.74
N ARG A 43 10.32 20.59 24.16
CA ARG A 43 11.36 19.60 24.58
C ARG A 43 11.10 18.23 23.93
N PHE A 44 11.79 17.88 22.84
CA PHE A 44 11.93 16.49 22.38
C PHE A 44 13.19 16.31 21.53
N THR A 45 13.87 15.19 21.74
CA THR A 45 15.06 14.74 21.02
C THR A 45 14.64 14.15 19.66
N ARG A 46 14.92 14.91 18.59
CA ARG A 46 14.86 14.62 17.14
C ARG A 46 13.76 13.68 16.62
N CYS A 47 12.57 14.26 16.41
CA CYS A 47 11.68 13.88 15.31
C CYS A 47 12.12 14.69 14.08
N VAL A 48 12.38 14.04 12.94
CA VAL A 48 12.59 14.76 11.66
C VAL A 48 11.23 14.90 10.98
N SER A 49 10.35 15.71 11.57
CA SER A 49 9.19 16.22 10.86
C SER A 49 9.61 17.51 10.16
N SER A 50 9.34 17.61 8.86
CA SER A 50 9.28 18.92 8.22
C SER A 50 8.24 19.75 8.99
N THR A 51 8.59 20.98 9.36
CA THR A 51 7.63 21.98 9.85
C THR A 51 6.38 21.94 8.98
N PRO A 52 5.16 21.89 9.56
CA PRO A 52 3.95 21.93 8.76
C PRO A 52 3.95 23.29 8.06
N VAL A 53 4.16 23.26 6.75
CA VAL A 53 3.76 24.39 5.92
C VAL A 53 2.24 24.34 5.95
N GLU A 54 1.63 25.18 6.79
CA GLU A 54 0.21 25.53 6.68
C GLU A 54 0.00 26.18 5.32
N ARG A 55 -0.17 25.33 4.31
CA ARG A 55 -0.81 25.69 3.07
C ARG A 55 -2.15 25.01 3.11
N ASN A 56 -3.17 25.77 3.52
CA ASN A 56 -4.53 25.59 3.03
C ASN A 56 -4.49 25.78 1.50
N LEU A 57 -3.92 24.82 0.80
CA LEU A 57 -4.19 24.60 -0.61
C LEU A 57 -5.46 23.76 -0.63
N ASP A 58 -6.58 24.44 -0.37
CA ASP A 58 -7.86 23.98 -0.85
C ASP A 58 -7.80 24.11 -2.38
N PHE A 59 -7.18 23.13 -3.03
CA PHE A 59 -7.39 22.93 -4.46
C PHE A 59 -8.82 22.45 -4.59
N GLY A 60 -9.76 23.40 -4.60
CA GLY A 60 -11.16 23.25 -4.95
C GLY A 60 -11.36 22.82 -6.40
N LEU A 61 -10.52 21.92 -6.91
CA LEU A 61 -10.90 21.05 -8.01
C LEU A 61 -11.72 19.92 -7.39
N GLU A 62 -13.04 20.11 -7.35
CA GLU A 62 -13.92 18.97 -7.55
C GLU A 62 -13.49 18.30 -8.87
N ARG A 63 -12.59 17.32 -8.80
CA ARG A 63 -12.43 16.36 -9.88
C ARG A 63 -13.77 15.66 -9.96
N SER A 64 -14.64 16.06 -10.88
CA SER A 64 -15.80 15.28 -11.26
C SER A 64 -15.25 13.97 -11.83
N LYS A 65 -15.05 12.99 -10.95
CA LYS A 65 -14.61 11.66 -11.36
C LYS A 65 -15.78 11.07 -12.13
N MET A 66 -15.61 10.95 -13.43
CA MET A 66 -16.61 10.33 -14.30
C MET A 66 -16.97 8.97 -13.75
N THR A 67 -18.27 8.69 -13.67
CA THR A 67 -18.78 7.37 -13.29
C THR A 67 -18.34 6.33 -14.33
N GLY A 68 -18.32 5.05 -13.96
CA GLY A 68 -17.99 3.96 -14.89
C GLY A 68 -18.80 3.99 -16.19
N ALA A 69 -20.06 4.43 -16.13
CA ALA A 69 -20.92 4.61 -17.30
C ALA A 69 -20.45 5.75 -18.21
N GLN A 70 -20.15 6.92 -17.62
CA GLN A 70 -19.62 8.08 -18.35
C GLN A 70 -18.26 7.76 -18.99
N ILE A 71 -17.42 6.96 -18.33
CA ILE A 71 -16.13 6.51 -18.86
C ILE A 71 -16.32 5.63 -20.11
N GLN A 72 -17.25 4.68 -20.06
CA GLN A 72 -17.53 3.80 -21.21
C GLN A 72 -18.10 4.58 -22.41
N GLU A 73 -18.92 5.59 -22.13
CA GLU A 73 -19.49 6.47 -23.14
C GLU A 73 -18.42 7.33 -23.83
N VAL A 74 -17.50 7.93 -23.06
CA VAL A 74 -16.36 8.70 -23.62
C VAL A 74 -15.44 7.84 -24.46
N MET A 75 -15.19 6.59 -24.05
CA MET A 75 -14.33 5.69 -24.81
C MET A 75 -15.03 5.04 -26.01
N GLN A 76 -16.35 5.23 -26.17
CA GLN A 76 -17.16 4.56 -27.20
C GLN A 76 -17.00 3.03 -27.21
N LEU A 77 -16.61 2.44 -26.08
CA LEU A 77 -16.37 1.00 -25.97
C LEU A 77 -17.68 0.29 -25.65
N PRO A 78 -18.08 -0.73 -26.42
CA PRO A 78 -19.21 -1.56 -26.02
C PRO A 78 -18.86 -2.20 -24.66
N PRO A 79 -19.74 -2.06 -23.64
CA PRO A 79 -19.47 -2.67 -22.35
C PRO A 79 -19.33 -4.19 -22.54
N LEU A 80 -18.31 -4.79 -21.93
CA LEU A 80 -18.19 -6.24 -21.83
C LEU A 80 -19.52 -6.77 -21.26
N ARG A 81 -20.32 -7.47 -22.08
CA ARG A 81 -21.62 -8.01 -21.67
C ARG A 81 -21.40 -9.17 -20.70
N ARG A 82 -21.55 -8.90 -19.41
CA ARG A 82 -21.22 -9.86 -18.33
C ARG A 82 -22.36 -10.87 -18.15
N ALA A 83 -22.19 -12.09 -18.65
CA ALA A 83 -23.00 -13.23 -18.17
C ALA A 83 -22.54 -13.65 -16.76
N ARG A 84 -21.23 -13.54 -16.48
CA ARG A 84 -20.59 -13.73 -15.16
C ARG A 84 -19.73 -12.51 -14.84
N PRO A 85 -19.86 -11.88 -13.67
CA PRO A 85 -18.97 -10.78 -13.28
C PRO A 85 -17.56 -11.31 -13.03
N PHE A 86 -16.53 -10.58 -13.49
CA PHE A 86 -15.15 -10.86 -13.10
C PHE A 86 -14.99 -10.68 -11.58
N SER A 87 -14.23 -11.56 -10.95
CA SER A 87 -13.99 -11.54 -9.51
C SER A 87 -12.57 -12.01 -9.20
N VAL A 88 -12.14 -11.65 -8.00
CA VAL A 88 -10.88 -12.06 -7.41
C VAL A 88 -11.08 -12.38 -5.94
N GLU A 89 -10.25 -13.26 -5.42
CA GLU A 89 -10.23 -13.67 -4.02
C GLU A 89 -8.79 -13.96 -3.58
N PHE A 90 -8.55 -13.97 -2.26
CA PHE A 90 -7.28 -14.48 -1.75
C PHE A 90 -7.36 -15.99 -1.55
N GLN A 91 -6.30 -16.69 -1.96
CA GLN A 91 -6.09 -18.11 -1.68
C GLN A 91 -4.68 -18.31 -1.11
N PRO A 92 -4.43 -19.36 -0.32
CA PRO A 92 -3.07 -19.70 0.09
C PRO A 92 -2.20 -20.02 -1.13
N PHE A 93 -1.02 -19.42 -1.18
CA PHE A 93 -0.06 -19.66 -2.25
C PHE A 93 0.39 -21.13 -2.23
N SER A 94 0.09 -21.88 -3.29
CA SER A 94 0.41 -23.31 -3.39
C SER A 94 1.46 -23.58 -4.45
N PHE A 95 2.74 -23.51 -4.07
CA PHE A 95 3.84 -24.05 -4.89
C PHE A 95 4.31 -25.38 -4.29
N GLY A 96 4.01 -26.50 -4.95
CA GLY A 96 4.43 -27.83 -4.50
C GLY A 96 3.70 -28.37 -3.26
N VAL A 97 2.58 -27.75 -2.86
CA VAL A 97 1.71 -28.17 -1.76
C VAL A 97 0.31 -28.42 -2.33
N PRO A 98 -0.46 -29.41 -1.81
CA PRO A 98 -1.83 -29.63 -2.27
C PRO A 98 -2.68 -28.36 -2.15
N PRO A 99 -3.53 -28.07 -3.16
CA PRO A 99 -4.41 -26.92 -3.12
C PRO A 99 -5.32 -27.02 -1.89
N THR A 100 -5.49 -25.90 -1.20
CA THR A 100 -6.40 -25.79 -0.06
C THR A 100 -7.74 -25.23 -0.52
N ASP A 101 -8.82 -25.55 0.19
CA ASP A 101 -10.15 -24.96 -0.04
C ASP A 101 -10.32 -23.59 0.64
N GLU A 102 -9.25 -23.03 1.23
CA GLU A 102 -9.30 -21.71 1.85
C GLU A 102 -9.50 -20.63 0.79
N ARG A 103 -10.57 -19.86 0.94
CA ARG A 103 -10.91 -18.67 0.13
C ARG A 103 -11.22 -17.50 1.05
N TYR A 104 -10.72 -16.32 0.73
CA TYR A 104 -11.01 -15.10 1.47
C TYR A 104 -11.40 -13.98 0.52
N SER A 105 -12.33 -13.13 0.97
CA SER A 105 -12.71 -11.96 0.21
C SER A 105 -11.54 -10.98 0.10
N ILE A 106 -11.40 -10.34 -1.05
CA ILE A 106 -10.43 -9.25 -1.24
C ILE A 106 -10.72 -8.05 -0.32
N ASP A 107 -11.96 -7.95 0.16
CA ASP A 107 -12.40 -6.92 1.09
C ASP A 107 -12.13 -7.29 2.57
N GLU A 108 -11.44 -8.39 2.86
CA GLU A 108 -10.93 -8.72 4.19
C GLU A 108 -9.52 -8.13 4.42
N ILE A 109 -9.26 -7.64 5.64
CA ILE A 109 -7.90 -7.28 6.07
C ILE A 109 -7.17 -8.56 6.47
N ARG A 110 -6.54 -9.21 5.49
CA ARG A 110 -5.84 -10.48 5.69
C ARG A 110 -4.50 -10.52 4.95
N PHE A 111 -3.46 -10.95 5.65
CA PHE A 111 -2.09 -11.04 5.11
C PHE A 111 -1.54 -12.46 5.09
N ARG A 112 -2.21 -13.42 5.75
CA ARG A 112 -1.79 -14.83 5.84
C ARG A 112 -2.98 -15.78 5.81
N SER A 113 -2.73 -17.01 5.34
CA SER A 113 -3.67 -18.13 5.44
C SER A 113 -3.89 -18.57 6.90
N LYS A 114 -4.85 -19.47 7.15
CA LYS A 114 -5.02 -20.10 8.47
C LYS A 114 -3.76 -20.86 8.89
N SER A 115 -3.08 -21.49 7.94
CA SER A 115 -1.80 -22.17 8.12
C SER A 115 -0.58 -21.23 8.24
N LYS A 116 -0.80 -19.91 8.33
CA LYS A 116 0.25 -18.85 8.39
C LYS A 116 1.11 -18.73 7.12
N GLY A 117 0.72 -19.39 6.02
CA GLY A 117 1.33 -19.28 4.71
C GLY A 117 1.06 -17.95 4.02
N LEU A 118 1.76 -17.72 2.91
CA LEU A 118 1.51 -16.57 2.03
C LEU A 118 0.17 -16.73 1.33
N LEU A 119 -0.43 -15.60 0.98
CA LEU A 119 -1.61 -15.56 0.13
C LEU A 119 -1.21 -15.12 -1.27
N GLU A 120 -2.03 -15.49 -2.25
CA GLU A 120 -2.01 -14.98 -3.62
C GLU A 120 -3.40 -14.47 -4.00
N VAL A 121 -3.47 -13.63 -5.03
CA VAL A 121 -4.74 -13.19 -5.62
C VAL A 121 -5.08 -14.12 -6.76
N VAL A 122 -6.23 -14.78 -6.68
CA VAL A 122 -6.71 -15.69 -7.73
C VAL A 122 -7.89 -15.05 -8.44
N HIS A 123 -7.81 -15.01 -9.77
CA HIS A 123 -8.86 -14.53 -10.65
C HIS A 123 -9.81 -15.65 -11.05
N ASP A 124 -11.08 -15.30 -11.25
CA ASP A 124 -12.06 -16.20 -11.88
C ASP A 124 -11.71 -16.40 -13.37
N MET A 125 -10.87 -17.41 -13.63
CA MET A 125 -10.40 -17.72 -14.98
C MET A 125 -11.52 -18.17 -15.91
N ASP A 126 -12.58 -18.80 -15.40
CA ASP A 126 -13.74 -19.18 -16.20
C ASP A 126 -14.49 -17.94 -16.70
N ALA A 127 -14.63 -16.92 -15.85
CA ALA A 127 -15.25 -15.65 -16.24
C ALA A 127 -14.40 -14.91 -17.28
N LEU A 128 -13.06 -14.88 -17.11
CA LEU A 128 -12.15 -14.25 -18.06
C LEU A 128 -12.12 -14.98 -19.42
N ALA A 129 -12.22 -16.32 -19.41
CA ALA A 129 -12.20 -17.16 -20.60
C ALA A 129 -13.47 -17.04 -21.48
N GLN A 130 -14.54 -16.39 -20.99
CA GLN A 130 -15.71 -16.07 -21.82
C GLN A 130 -15.40 -15.11 -22.97
N TYR A 131 -14.27 -14.39 -22.88
CA TYR A 131 -13.83 -13.43 -23.89
C TYR A 131 -12.62 -13.96 -24.64
N SER A 132 -12.65 -13.85 -25.97
CA SER A 132 -11.55 -14.32 -26.81
C SER A 132 -10.26 -13.51 -26.56
N PRO A 133 -9.08 -14.10 -26.82
CA PRO A 133 -7.81 -13.36 -26.77
C PRO A 133 -7.79 -12.10 -27.65
N SER A 134 -8.47 -12.12 -28.80
CA SER A 134 -8.61 -10.95 -29.68
C SER A 134 -9.43 -9.83 -29.05
N THR A 135 -10.44 -10.17 -28.26
CA THR A 135 -11.24 -9.20 -27.52
C THR A 135 -10.42 -8.52 -26.44
N TRP A 136 -9.64 -9.28 -25.68
CA TRP A 136 -8.75 -8.72 -24.67
C TRP A 136 -7.66 -7.80 -25.25
N ARG A 137 -6.99 -8.24 -26.32
CA ARG A 137 -5.98 -7.40 -27.00
C ARG A 137 -6.58 -6.07 -27.47
N ARG A 138 -7.68 -6.12 -28.22
CA ARG A 138 -8.37 -4.92 -28.70
C ARG A 138 -8.75 -3.98 -27.55
N LEU A 139 -9.35 -4.51 -26.48
CA LEU A 139 -9.77 -3.70 -25.33
C LEU A 139 -8.58 -2.97 -24.68
N PHE A 140 -7.45 -3.65 -24.52
CA PHE A 140 -6.27 -3.05 -23.91
C PHE A 140 -5.56 -2.08 -24.85
N ASP A 141 -5.55 -2.36 -26.15
CA ASP A 141 -4.98 -1.48 -27.17
C ASP A 141 -5.79 -0.18 -27.30
N GLU A 142 -7.12 -0.25 -27.27
CA GLU A 142 -8.03 0.92 -27.30
C GLU A 142 -7.87 1.85 -26.09
N ARG A 143 -7.36 1.32 -24.97
CA ARG A 143 -7.05 2.13 -23.77
C ARG A 143 -5.64 2.73 -23.81
N SER A 144 -4.77 2.25 -24.70
CA SER A 144 -3.39 2.71 -24.80
C SER A 144 -3.34 4.19 -25.21
N GLY A 145 -2.53 4.99 -24.51
CA GLY A 145 -2.42 6.43 -24.76
C GLY A 145 -3.65 7.27 -24.38
N SER A 146 -4.68 6.67 -23.78
CA SER A 146 -5.85 7.39 -23.29
C SER A 146 -5.52 8.25 -22.07
N THR A 147 -6.23 9.37 -21.91
CA THR A 147 -6.21 10.17 -20.66
C THR A 147 -7.50 9.98 -19.84
N VAL A 148 -8.38 9.07 -20.26
CA VAL A 148 -9.65 8.79 -19.60
C VAL A 148 -9.39 8.12 -18.25
N TRP A 149 -10.03 8.60 -17.19
CA TRP A 149 -9.92 8.01 -15.86
C TRP A 149 -10.65 6.65 -15.77
N PRO A 150 -10.13 5.62 -15.07
CA PRO A 150 -8.75 5.47 -14.59
C PRO A 150 -7.81 4.89 -15.66
N PHE A 151 -8.30 4.64 -16.88
CA PHE A 151 -7.63 3.89 -17.94
C PHE A 151 -6.39 4.53 -18.57
N GLY A 152 -6.09 5.80 -18.26
CA GLY A 152 -4.79 6.38 -18.61
C GLY A 152 -3.59 5.77 -17.87
N SER A 153 -3.83 5.04 -16.78
CA SER A 153 -2.80 4.23 -16.11
C SER A 153 -2.52 2.94 -16.88
N GLY A 154 -1.25 2.57 -17.00
CA GLY A 154 -0.82 1.29 -17.56
C GLY A 154 -1.30 0.10 -16.74
N VAL A 155 -1.53 0.28 -15.44
CA VAL A 155 -2.10 -0.73 -14.54
C VAL A 155 -3.63 -0.78 -14.73
N TRP A 156 -4.33 0.35 -14.54
CA TRP A 156 -5.79 0.36 -14.55
C TRP A 156 -6.41 0.21 -15.94
N SER A 157 -5.64 0.42 -17.02
CA SER A 157 -6.06 0.01 -18.37
C SER A 157 -6.33 -1.51 -18.49
N LYS A 158 -5.89 -2.31 -17.51
CA LYS A 158 -6.18 -3.74 -17.36
C LYS A 158 -7.00 -4.04 -16.11
N LEU A 159 -7.88 -3.11 -15.68
CA LEU A 159 -8.69 -3.22 -14.45
C LEU A 159 -9.33 -4.61 -14.26
N GLU A 160 -9.86 -5.20 -15.33
CA GLU A 160 -10.51 -6.51 -15.34
C GLU A 160 -9.57 -7.64 -14.90
N TRP A 161 -8.28 -7.51 -15.17
CA TRP A 161 -7.23 -8.49 -14.84
C TRP A 161 -6.42 -8.12 -13.60
N VAL A 162 -6.68 -6.96 -12.98
CA VAL A 162 -5.95 -6.48 -11.80
C VAL A 162 -6.83 -6.57 -10.57
N LEU A 163 -7.96 -5.86 -10.56
CA LEU A 163 -8.84 -5.78 -9.40
C LEU A 163 -10.29 -5.54 -9.85
N PRO A 164 -10.92 -6.56 -10.46
CA PRO A 164 -12.27 -6.43 -10.99
C PRO A 164 -13.26 -6.04 -9.88
N GLY A 165 -14.20 -5.15 -10.21
CA GLY A 165 -15.17 -4.61 -9.25
C GLY A 165 -14.64 -3.44 -8.41
N MET A 166 -13.43 -2.94 -8.69
CA MET A 166 -12.96 -1.65 -8.17
C MET A 166 -13.79 -0.50 -8.76
N ASP A 167 -14.32 0.37 -7.89
CA ASP A 167 -15.03 1.58 -8.31
C ASP A 167 -14.00 2.66 -8.68
N SER A 168 -14.20 3.31 -9.82
CA SER A 168 -13.39 4.45 -10.29
C SER A 168 -13.11 5.52 -9.22
N LYS A 169 -14.02 5.75 -8.27
CA LYS A 169 -13.82 6.74 -7.19
C LYS A 169 -12.80 6.31 -6.14
N ASP A 170 -12.68 4.99 -5.94
CA ASP A 170 -11.79 4.34 -5.00
C ASP A 170 -10.38 4.15 -5.59
N VAL A 171 -10.23 4.25 -6.92
CA VAL A 171 -8.92 4.25 -7.58
C VAL A 171 -8.08 5.46 -7.11
N VAL A 172 -6.83 5.16 -6.77
CA VAL A 172 -5.74 6.07 -6.46
C VAL A 172 -4.62 5.80 -7.46
N SER A 173 -4.51 6.66 -8.46
CA SER A 173 -3.56 6.52 -9.56
C SER A 173 -2.93 7.87 -9.88
N LEU A 174 -1.66 7.83 -10.25
CA LEU A 174 -0.86 8.93 -10.78
C LEU A 174 -0.53 8.69 -12.26
N PHE A 175 -1.32 7.83 -12.92
CA PHE A 175 -1.11 7.35 -14.30
C PHE A 175 0.24 6.65 -14.50
N GLU A 176 0.66 5.92 -13.47
CA GLU A 176 1.76 4.97 -13.52
C GLU A 176 1.59 3.90 -14.59
N GLY A 177 2.70 3.24 -14.94
CA GLY A 177 2.76 2.29 -16.04
C GLY A 177 3.04 3.00 -17.36
N ASN A 178 2.74 2.32 -18.48
CA ASN A 178 3.07 2.81 -19.84
C ASN A 178 4.55 3.19 -20.01
N SER A 179 5.44 2.57 -19.22
CA SER A 179 6.86 2.90 -19.17
C SER A 179 7.57 2.54 -20.46
N ASN A 180 8.64 3.28 -20.77
CA ASN A 180 9.40 3.12 -22.00
C ASN A 180 9.93 1.69 -22.18
N LEU A 181 9.79 1.15 -23.39
CA LEU A 181 10.44 -0.07 -23.85
C LEU A 181 11.56 0.37 -24.81
N PHE A 182 12.79 0.43 -24.29
CA PHE A 182 13.92 1.01 -25.00
C PHE A 182 14.68 -0.05 -25.79
N TRP A 183 14.80 0.11 -27.10
CA TRP A 183 15.68 -0.74 -27.90
C TRP A 183 17.13 -0.34 -27.68
N VAL A 184 17.91 -1.22 -27.05
CA VAL A 184 19.32 -0.94 -26.73
C VAL A 184 20.25 -1.38 -27.86
N GLU A 185 20.02 -0.86 -29.07
CA GLU A 185 20.70 -1.29 -30.30
C GLU A 185 22.23 -1.41 -30.14
N ARG A 186 22.89 -0.35 -29.67
CA ARG A 186 24.35 -0.30 -29.55
C ARG A 186 24.87 -1.36 -28.57
N PHE A 187 24.25 -1.47 -27.41
CA PHE A 187 24.64 -2.46 -26.40
C PHE A 187 24.31 -3.88 -26.86
N GLY A 188 23.20 -4.08 -27.57
CA GLY A 188 22.87 -5.33 -28.23
C GLY A 188 23.97 -5.77 -29.20
N LYS A 189 24.45 -4.86 -30.06
CA LYS A 189 25.57 -5.13 -30.98
C LYS A 189 26.85 -5.55 -30.25
N GLU A 190 27.18 -4.91 -29.14
CA GLU A 190 28.33 -5.28 -28.30
C GLU A 190 28.19 -6.70 -27.70
N LEU A 191 26.96 -7.17 -27.47
CA LEU A 191 26.64 -8.53 -27.02
C LEU A 191 26.45 -9.54 -28.18
N GLY A 192 26.57 -9.12 -29.44
CA GLY A 192 26.28 -9.97 -30.60
C GLY A 192 24.79 -10.28 -30.80
N MET A 193 23.90 -9.44 -30.26
CA MET A 193 22.44 -9.60 -30.33
C MET A 193 21.78 -8.46 -31.12
N SER A 194 20.77 -8.77 -31.95
CA SER A 194 20.07 -7.77 -32.77
C SER A 194 18.79 -7.23 -32.13
N ASP A 195 18.20 -7.94 -31.18
CA ASP A 195 16.86 -7.66 -30.65
C ASP A 195 16.84 -7.64 -29.11
N VAL A 196 17.58 -6.69 -28.52
CA VAL A 196 17.66 -6.51 -27.06
C VAL A 196 16.92 -5.23 -26.66
N TRP A 197 16.03 -5.37 -25.68
CA TRP A 197 15.21 -4.28 -25.17
C TRP A 197 15.31 -4.17 -23.65
N VAL A 198 15.18 -2.95 -23.13
CA VAL A 198 15.10 -2.67 -21.70
C VAL A 198 13.74 -2.07 -21.38
N LYS A 199 12.98 -2.76 -20.53
CA LYS A 199 11.73 -2.23 -19.98
C LYS A 199 12.04 -1.32 -18.78
N GLN A 200 11.94 -0.01 -18.99
CA GLN A 200 12.35 1.00 -18.00
C GLN A 200 11.26 1.25 -16.95
N CYS A 201 10.93 0.25 -16.13
CA CYS A 201 9.92 0.40 -15.07
C CYS A 201 10.25 1.44 -13.99
N GLY A 202 11.53 1.83 -13.86
CA GLY A 202 11.96 2.91 -12.96
C GLY A 202 11.80 4.31 -13.54
N ASN A 203 11.45 4.46 -14.82
CA ASN A 203 11.13 5.77 -15.40
C ASN A 203 9.67 6.11 -15.07
N SER A 204 9.43 6.44 -13.81
CA SER A 204 8.13 6.73 -13.22
C SER A 204 8.23 7.91 -12.24
N HIS A 205 7.11 8.38 -11.70
CA HIS A 205 7.04 9.57 -10.86
C HIS A 205 7.78 9.42 -9.52
N THR A 206 7.90 8.21 -8.95
CA THR A 206 8.77 7.97 -7.78
C THR A 206 10.14 7.40 -8.15
N GLY A 207 10.38 7.13 -9.43
CA GLY A 207 11.61 6.53 -9.92
C GLY A 207 11.70 5.01 -9.69
N SER A 208 10.58 4.30 -9.50
CA SER A 208 10.58 2.88 -9.16
C SER A 208 9.38 2.10 -9.67
N PHE A 209 9.62 0.82 -10.02
CA PHE A 209 8.55 -0.11 -10.41
C PHE A 209 7.53 -0.39 -9.30
N LYS A 210 7.84 -0.01 -8.05
CA LYS A 210 6.94 -0.17 -6.91
C LYS A 210 5.63 0.60 -7.06
N ASP A 211 5.62 1.64 -7.90
CA ASP A 211 4.43 2.42 -8.26
C ASP A 211 3.29 1.53 -8.77
N LEU A 212 3.63 0.54 -9.62
CA LEU A 212 2.66 -0.38 -10.21
C LEU A 212 1.90 -1.16 -9.14
N GLY A 213 2.60 -1.61 -8.09
CA GLY A 213 1.95 -2.33 -6.98
C GLY A 213 1.25 -1.39 -5.98
N MET A 214 1.80 -0.19 -5.77
CA MET A 214 1.25 0.74 -4.77
C MET A 214 -0.07 1.37 -5.20
N THR A 215 -0.27 1.61 -6.51
CA THR A 215 -1.58 2.06 -6.99
C THR A 215 -2.69 1.07 -6.63
N VAL A 216 -2.45 -0.23 -6.81
CA VAL A 216 -3.44 -1.28 -6.52
C VAL A 216 -3.67 -1.39 -5.02
N LEU A 217 -2.59 -1.47 -4.24
CA LEU A 217 -2.67 -1.60 -2.78
C LEU A 217 -3.41 -0.42 -2.14
N VAL A 218 -3.02 0.82 -2.47
CA VAL A 218 -3.60 2.01 -1.85
C VAL A 218 -5.04 2.23 -2.32
N SER A 219 -5.38 1.86 -3.57
CA SER A 219 -6.78 1.86 -4.04
C SER A 219 -7.64 0.87 -3.26
N GLN A 220 -7.12 -0.34 -2.99
CA GLN A 220 -7.82 -1.31 -2.17
C GLN A 220 -7.98 -0.82 -0.74
N VAL A 221 -6.94 -0.24 -0.13
CA VAL A 221 -7.05 0.37 1.20
C VAL A 221 -8.11 1.48 1.22
N LYS A 222 -8.13 2.37 0.22
CA LYS A 222 -9.14 3.43 0.12
C LYS A 222 -10.56 2.85 0.04
N ARG A 223 -10.75 1.79 -0.75
CA ARG A 223 -12.03 1.06 -0.82
C ARG A 223 -12.42 0.48 0.54
N LEU A 224 -11.49 -0.17 1.24
CA LEU A 224 -11.72 -0.74 2.57
C LEU A 224 -12.13 0.34 3.59
N ILE A 225 -11.44 1.48 3.59
CA ILE A 225 -11.77 2.66 4.41
C ILE A 225 -13.19 3.16 4.08
N ARG A 226 -13.51 3.36 2.79
CA ARG A 226 -14.85 3.81 2.38
C ARG A 226 -15.95 2.82 2.81
N LYS A 227 -15.67 1.53 2.73
CA LYS A 227 -16.56 0.45 3.17
C LYS A 227 -16.60 0.27 4.68
N ARG A 228 -15.78 1.02 5.45
CA ARG A 228 -15.66 0.91 6.90
C ARG A 228 -15.33 -0.52 7.35
N VAL A 229 -14.47 -1.20 6.57
CA VAL A 229 -13.99 -2.53 6.93
C VAL A 229 -13.16 -2.42 8.20
N LYS A 230 -13.48 -3.31 9.15
CA LYS A 230 -12.82 -3.38 10.45
C LYS A 230 -11.76 -4.47 10.46
N ASN A 231 -10.66 -4.25 11.17
CA ASN A 231 -9.65 -5.27 11.44
C ASN A 231 -10.17 -6.30 12.47
N ALA A 232 -9.32 -7.27 12.84
CA ALA A 232 -9.68 -8.32 13.81
C ALA A 232 -10.12 -7.78 15.19
N ASN A 233 -9.71 -6.57 15.54
CA ASN A 233 -10.05 -5.89 16.80
C ASN A 233 -11.23 -4.91 16.66
N GLY A 234 -11.94 -4.92 15.53
CA GLY A 234 -13.13 -4.10 15.32
C GLY A 234 -12.86 -2.63 14.98
N LEU A 235 -11.62 -2.29 14.63
CA LEU A 235 -11.18 -0.92 14.31
C LEU A 235 -11.13 -0.68 12.80
N GLU A 236 -11.63 0.47 12.34
CA GLU A 236 -11.57 0.89 10.93
C GLU A 236 -10.19 1.46 10.60
N ILE A 237 -9.64 1.11 9.43
CA ILE A 237 -8.30 1.56 8.98
C ILE A 237 -8.19 3.08 9.02
N GLN A 238 -7.14 3.60 9.66
CA GLN A 238 -6.83 5.03 9.77
C GLN A 238 -5.52 5.42 9.08
N ALA A 239 -4.62 4.47 8.84
CA ALA A 239 -3.32 4.73 8.24
C ALA A 239 -2.76 3.49 7.52
N VAL A 240 -1.72 3.71 6.71
CA VAL A 240 -0.95 2.63 6.06
C VAL A 240 0.49 2.67 6.55
N GLY A 241 0.98 1.52 7.02
CA GLY A 241 2.33 1.36 7.56
C GLY A 241 3.23 0.56 6.63
N CYS A 242 4.53 0.88 6.59
CA CYS A 242 5.53 0.01 5.99
C CYS A 242 6.83 -0.04 6.80
N ALA A 243 7.52 -1.18 6.68
CA ALA A 243 8.84 -1.43 7.25
C ALA A 243 9.89 -1.45 6.12
N SER A 244 10.20 -0.29 5.54
CA SER A 244 11.14 -0.21 4.42
C SER A 244 11.81 1.15 4.37
N THR A 245 13.12 1.18 4.11
CA THR A 245 13.89 2.42 3.96
C THR A 245 13.95 2.92 2.51
N GLY A 246 13.52 2.13 1.53
CA GLY A 246 13.76 2.42 0.10
C GLY A 246 12.47 2.70 -0.69
N ASP A 247 12.50 2.37 -1.97
CA ASP A 247 11.45 2.64 -2.96
C ASP A 247 10.02 2.27 -2.52
N THR A 248 9.87 1.23 -1.70
CA THR A 248 8.55 0.82 -1.20
C THR A 248 7.94 1.89 -0.30
N SER A 249 8.73 2.52 0.57
CA SER A 249 8.26 3.62 1.40
C SER A 249 8.00 4.89 0.58
N ALA A 250 8.83 5.16 -0.43
CA ALA A 250 8.67 6.31 -1.32
C ALA A 250 7.37 6.22 -2.13
N ALA A 251 7.17 5.10 -2.83
CA ALA A 251 5.93 4.83 -3.57
C ALA A 251 4.73 4.84 -2.64
N LEU A 252 4.78 4.12 -1.50
CA LEU A 252 3.66 4.12 -0.56
C LEU A 252 3.27 5.53 -0.11
N ALA A 253 4.25 6.33 0.32
CA ALA A 253 4.00 7.69 0.79
C ALA A 253 3.38 8.56 -0.30
N ALA A 254 3.86 8.48 -1.55
CA ALA A 254 3.31 9.23 -2.68
C ALA A 254 1.83 8.89 -2.94
N TYR A 255 1.48 7.60 -2.99
CA TYR A 255 0.09 7.18 -3.22
C TYR A 255 -0.82 7.48 -2.03
N CYS A 256 -0.32 7.29 -0.80
CA CYS A 256 -1.03 7.66 0.42
C CYS A 256 -1.32 9.17 0.46
N ALA A 257 -0.35 10.01 0.12
CA ALA A 257 -0.54 11.45 0.00
C ALA A 257 -1.59 11.80 -1.07
N ALA A 258 -1.52 11.17 -2.25
CA ALA A 258 -2.51 11.35 -3.32
C ALA A 258 -3.94 10.92 -2.91
N ALA A 259 -4.05 9.99 -1.97
CA ALA A 259 -5.32 9.50 -1.42
C ALA A 259 -5.78 10.25 -0.16
N SER A 260 -4.96 11.15 0.40
CA SER A 260 -5.15 11.73 1.73
C SER A 260 -5.27 10.67 2.84
N ILE A 261 -4.51 9.59 2.73
CA ILE A 261 -4.40 8.53 3.73
C ILE A 261 -3.07 8.70 4.46
N PRO A 262 -3.04 8.75 5.81
CA PRO A 262 -1.79 8.83 6.56
C PRO A 262 -0.85 7.67 6.25
N ALA A 263 0.41 7.96 5.96
CA ALA A 263 1.48 6.98 5.77
C ALA A 263 2.45 6.98 6.95
N ILE A 264 2.86 5.80 7.39
CA ILE A 264 3.81 5.60 8.48
C ILE A 264 4.95 4.70 7.99
N VAL A 265 6.18 5.14 8.21
CA VAL A 265 7.40 4.40 7.85
C VAL A 265 8.16 4.05 9.12
N PHE A 266 8.26 2.77 9.42
CA PHE A 266 8.94 2.26 10.62
C PHE A 266 10.34 1.78 10.26
N LEU A 267 11.36 2.34 10.93
CA LEU A 267 12.76 2.05 10.62
C LEU A 267 13.60 1.87 11.89
N PRO A 268 14.56 0.93 11.91
CA PRO A 268 15.64 0.93 12.89
C PRO A 268 16.42 2.26 12.86
N ALA A 269 16.75 2.82 14.02
CA ALA A 269 17.44 4.11 14.14
C ALA A 269 18.78 4.13 13.40
N ASN A 270 19.50 3.01 13.40
CA ASN A 270 20.78 2.83 12.70
C ASN A 270 20.64 2.58 11.18
N LYS A 271 19.42 2.53 10.63
CA LYS A 271 19.13 2.35 9.20
C LYS A 271 18.55 3.60 8.54
N ILE A 272 18.65 4.75 9.21
CA ILE A 272 18.14 6.03 8.69
C ILE A 272 19.19 6.67 7.78
N SER A 273 18.82 6.83 6.51
CA SER A 273 19.56 7.59 5.52
C SER A 273 18.66 8.70 4.95
N ILE A 274 19.08 9.96 5.11
CA ILE A 274 18.31 11.11 4.61
C ILE A 274 18.01 10.99 3.11
N PRO A 275 18.98 10.65 2.23
CA PRO A 275 18.71 10.44 0.81
C PRO A 275 17.61 9.41 0.52
N GLN A 276 17.54 8.33 1.31
CA GLN A 276 16.54 7.29 1.11
C GLN A 276 15.15 7.72 1.60
N LEU A 277 15.10 8.62 2.57
CA LEU A 277 13.87 9.12 3.20
C LEU A 277 13.32 10.42 2.58
N ILE A 278 14.04 11.03 1.64
CA ILE A 278 13.63 12.31 1.07
C ILE A 278 12.23 12.24 0.45
N GLN A 279 11.92 11.17 -0.30
CA GLN A 279 10.61 11.00 -0.92
C GLN A 279 9.50 10.72 0.11
N PRO A 280 9.65 9.78 1.08
CA PRO A 280 8.66 9.63 2.14
C PRO A 280 8.37 10.93 2.91
N ILE A 281 9.41 11.66 3.32
CA ILE A 281 9.27 12.91 4.07
C ILE A 281 8.60 13.99 3.22
N ALA A 282 9.02 14.15 1.95
CA ALA A 282 8.43 15.12 1.04
C ALA A 282 6.95 14.82 0.73
N ASN A 283 6.56 13.55 0.77
CA ASN A 283 5.16 13.11 0.65
C ASN A 283 4.43 13.05 2.02
N ASN A 284 4.96 13.73 3.04
CA ASN A 284 4.32 13.90 4.35
C ASN A 284 4.07 12.57 5.12
N ALA A 285 4.89 11.55 4.89
CA ALA A 285 4.85 10.34 5.70
C ALA A 285 5.47 10.58 7.08
N VAL A 286 4.89 9.95 8.10
CA VAL A 286 5.44 9.93 9.45
C VAL A 286 6.54 8.88 9.51
N VAL A 287 7.79 9.32 9.62
CA VAL A 287 8.93 8.42 9.76
C VAL A 287 9.22 8.19 11.25
N ILE A 288 9.07 6.95 11.70
CA ILE A 288 9.31 6.52 13.07
C ILE A 288 10.65 5.78 13.12
N SER A 289 11.61 6.39 13.80
CA SER A 289 12.90 5.81 14.16
C SER A 289 12.76 4.99 15.45
N ILE A 290 12.98 3.70 15.37
CA ILE A 290 12.89 2.77 16.51
C ILE A 290 14.31 2.37 16.93
N ASP A 291 14.64 2.53 18.20
CA ASP A 291 15.95 2.15 18.75
C ASP A 291 16.00 0.62 18.98
N THR A 292 16.14 -0.11 17.88
CA THR A 292 16.18 -1.57 17.84
C THR A 292 16.79 -2.03 16.51
N ASP A 293 16.97 -3.34 16.32
CA ASP A 293 17.41 -3.92 15.05
C ASP A 293 16.21 -4.23 14.12
N PHE A 294 16.46 -4.90 12.99
CA PHE A 294 15.39 -5.21 12.04
C PHE A 294 14.33 -6.15 12.63
N ASP A 295 14.75 -7.15 13.40
CA ASP A 295 13.85 -8.15 13.96
C ASP A 295 12.99 -7.55 15.08
N GLY A 296 13.57 -6.72 15.94
CA GLY A 296 12.82 -5.96 16.94
C GLY A 296 11.85 -4.97 16.30
N CYS A 297 12.24 -4.29 15.21
CA CYS A 297 11.35 -3.42 14.45
C CYS A 297 10.15 -4.20 13.89
N MET A 298 10.39 -5.39 13.31
CA MET A 298 9.32 -6.26 12.83
C MET A 298 8.42 -6.80 13.95
N GLY A 299 8.98 -7.07 15.13
CA GLY A 299 8.22 -7.43 16.33
C GLY A 299 7.24 -6.34 16.75
N ILE A 300 7.75 -5.11 16.89
CA ILE A 300 6.94 -3.93 17.24
C ILE A 300 5.86 -3.68 16.19
N ILE A 301 6.20 -3.77 14.91
CA ILE A 301 5.23 -3.55 13.83
C ILE A 301 4.08 -4.56 13.90
N LYS A 302 4.35 -5.83 14.24
CA LYS A 302 3.30 -6.84 14.43
C LYS A 302 2.37 -6.48 15.57
N GLN A 303 2.92 -6.09 16.73
CA GLN A 303 2.11 -5.64 17.88
C GLN A 303 1.26 -4.41 17.52
N VAL A 304 1.88 -3.41 16.88
CA VAL A 304 1.21 -2.18 16.46
C VAL A 304 0.04 -2.45 15.52
N VAL A 305 0.14 -3.41 14.60
CA VAL A 305 -0.95 -3.65 13.64
C VAL A 305 -2.03 -4.58 14.18
N GLU A 306 -1.70 -5.36 15.21
CA GLU A 306 -2.70 -6.06 16.00
C GLU A 306 -3.52 -5.01 16.76
N GLU A 307 -2.89 -4.09 17.48
CA GLU A 307 -3.57 -3.17 18.38
C GLU A 307 -4.19 -1.93 17.70
N TYR A 308 -3.63 -1.46 16.59
CA TYR A 308 -4.00 -0.20 15.95
C TYR A 308 -4.62 -0.37 14.56
N PRO A 309 -5.42 0.61 14.10
CA PRO A 309 -6.04 0.59 12.77
C PRO A 309 -5.05 0.92 11.63
N ILE A 310 -3.92 0.22 11.58
CA ILE A 310 -2.85 0.44 10.59
C ILE A 310 -2.84 -0.74 9.61
N TYR A 311 -3.05 -0.46 8.34
CA TYR A 311 -2.92 -1.46 7.28
C TYR A 311 -1.45 -1.61 6.88
N LEU A 312 -0.89 -2.83 6.84
CA LEU A 312 0.49 -3.03 6.43
C LEU A 312 0.68 -3.20 4.92
N ALA A 313 1.54 -2.37 4.34
CA ALA A 313 1.95 -2.39 2.95
C ALA A 313 3.30 -3.12 2.72
N ASN A 314 3.56 -4.19 3.47
CA ASN A 314 4.81 -4.93 3.36
C ASN A 314 4.86 -5.82 2.08
N SER A 315 6.00 -6.48 1.85
CA SER A 315 6.21 -7.34 0.67
C SER A 315 5.32 -8.58 0.64
N MET A 316 4.71 -8.95 1.77
CA MET A 316 3.81 -10.12 1.87
C MET A 316 2.40 -9.81 1.39
N ASN A 317 2.09 -8.56 1.05
CA ASN A 317 0.77 -8.19 0.56
C ASN A 317 0.64 -8.57 -0.94
N PRO A 318 -0.20 -9.56 -1.29
CA PRO A 318 -0.26 -10.10 -2.65
C PRO A 318 -0.88 -9.11 -3.65
N LEU A 319 -1.65 -8.11 -3.20
CA LEU A 319 -2.24 -7.09 -4.07
C LEU A 319 -1.18 -6.29 -4.85
N ARG A 320 0.05 -6.20 -4.34
CA ARG A 320 1.13 -5.49 -5.03
C ARG A 320 1.54 -6.20 -6.31
N LEU A 321 1.43 -7.53 -6.34
CA LEU A 321 1.79 -8.34 -7.50
C LEU A 321 0.78 -8.14 -8.63
N GLU A 322 -0.48 -7.90 -8.30
CA GLU A 322 -1.54 -7.64 -9.27
C GLU A 322 -1.32 -6.39 -10.11
N GLY A 323 -0.67 -5.38 -9.53
CA GLY A 323 -0.22 -4.23 -10.30
C GLY A 323 1.12 -4.46 -10.99
N GLN A 324 2.06 -5.17 -10.36
CA GLN A 324 3.40 -5.42 -10.94
C GLN A 324 3.39 -6.37 -12.14
N LYS A 325 2.35 -7.18 -12.31
CA LYS A 325 2.21 -8.09 -13.47
C LYS A 325 1.82 -7.37 -14.77
N THR A 326 1.41 -6.10 -14.73
CA THR A 326 1.00 -5.30 -15.91
C THR A 326 2.19 -4.64 -16.59
#